data_AF-A0A6M0QX89-F1
#
_entry.id   AF-A0A6M0QX89-F1
#
_cell.length_a   1.000
_cell.length_b   1.000
_cell.length_c   1.000
_cell.angle_alpha   90.00
_cell.angle_beta   90.00
_cell.angle_gamma   90.00
#
_symmetry.space_group_name_H-M   'P 1'
#
loop_
_entity.id
_entity.type
_entity.pdbx_description
1 polymer ?
#
loop_
_entity_poly.entity_id
_entity_poly.type
_entity_poly.pdbx_seq_one_letter_code
_entity_poly.pdbx_strand_id
1 'polypeptide(L)'
;MKVYIANFGRQNYEWPVCRDRGTVATMNAVRAQKFWEANDREGYIADRMVHETTAAGKKPTKATASRWFNLMTIIAETSGDMWVHKDGDDLWWTVSRRDEPYFETKMEPIERGQEVVVCHKPCEKWSNVSKKGVRLRWNELHPKAKDFLSTEATLQSLSALYRDYTLALIGGEDLSPWHNDPLWAKRREASRNGYAPVKHGTLADRIAYQRASELFSAADAAERMARTAIGTTNSANGQVVERVVKRKDLKFPSAAALQDYIADLMASQEYCCELTGLPLEFDEVNGDQAMFASLDRIDSSGHYVPGNLQVVCRFANFWKGASDDGEFRRLISVVRSVAIS
;
A
#
# COMPACT_ATOMS: atom_id res chain seq x y z
N MET A 1 16.55 -27.86 -9.65
CA MET A 1 15.42 -26.91 -9.69
C MET A 1 15.75 -25.71 -8.81
N LYS A 2 15.77 -24.52 -9.40
CA LYS A 2 15.82 -23.24 -8.67
C LYS A 2 14.40 -22.78 -8.36
N VAL A 3 14.27 -21.84 -7.43
CA VAL A 3 13.01 -21.15 -7.14
C VAL A 3 13.27 -19.66 -7.30
N TYR A 4 12.48 -19.02 -8.15
CA TYR A 4 12.54 -17.60 -8.43
C TYR A 4 11.29 -16.90 -7.92
N ILE A 5 11.47 -15.67 -7.49
CA ILE A 5 10.37 -14.75 -7.21
C ILE A 5 10.48 -13.61 -8.19
N ALA A 6 9.38 -13.29 -8.87
CA ALA A 6 9.40 -12.36 -9.98
C ALA A 6 8.21 -11.42 -10.00
N ASN A 7 8.45 -10.25 -10.58
CA ASN A 7 7.44 -9.34 -11.10
C ASN A 7 7.67 -9.19 -12.61
N PHE A 8 6.58 -9.03 -13.34
CA PHE A 8 6.59 -9.05 -14.79
C PHE A 8 6.40 -7.62 -15.32
N GLY A 9 7.52 -6.92 -15.45
CA GLY A 9 7.58 -5.54 -15.95
C GLY A 9 7.32 -4.45 -14.91
N ARG A 10 7.41 -3.19 -15.36
CA ARG A 10 7.17 -2.01 -14.51
C ARG A 10 5.73 -2.01 -14.02
N GLN A 11 5.50 -1.73 -12.74
CA GLN A 11 4.16 -1.84 -12.14
C GLN A 11 3.49 -3.21 -12.37
N ASN A 12 4.29 -4.26 -12.66
CA ASN A 12 3.82 -5.61 -12.93
C ASN A 12 2.81 -5.71 -14.09
N TYR A 13 2.87 -4.80 -15.07
CA TYR A 13 1.87 -4.73 -16.15
C TYR A 13 1.73 -6.02 -16.96
N GLU A 14 2.77 -6.86 -17.00
CA GLU A 14 2.80 -8.07 -17.82
C GLU A 14 2.24 -9.30 -17.10
N TRP A 15 1.96 -9.18 -15.80
CA TRP A 15 1.45 -10.28 -15.01
C TRP A 15 0.14 -10.87 -15.52
N PRO A 16 -0.89 -10.09 -15.89
CA PRO A 16 -2.13 -10.65 -16.42
C PRO A 16 -1.90 -11.52 -17.66
N VAL A 17 -1.03 -11.07 -18.57
CA VAL A 17 -0.66 -11.81 -19.78
C VAL A 17 0.08 -13.10 -19.42
N CYS A 18 1.05 -13.02 -18.50
CA CYS A 18 1.81 -14.17 -18.03
C CYS A 18 0.94 -15.24 -17.37
N ARG A 19 -0.01 -14.80 -16.54
CA ARG A 19 -0.95 -15.68 -15.85
C ARG A 19 -1.87 -16.39 -16.85
N ASP A 20 -2.42 -15.64 -17.79
CA ASP A 20 -3.42 -16.15 -18.73
C ASP A 20 -2.78 -17.06 -19.80
N ARG A 21 -1.59 -16.72 -20.29
CA ARG A 21 -0.86 -17.51 -21.30
C ARG A 21 -0.03 -18.64 -20.72
N GLY A 22 0.19 -18.66 -19.41
CA GLY A 22 1.10 -19.62 -18.77
C GLY A 22 2.55 -19.37 -19.21
N THR A 23 3.04 -18.16 -18.94
CA THR A 23 4.45 -17.81 -19.19
C THR A 23 5.07 -17.11 -17.98
N VAL A 24 6.41 -17.05 -17.96
CA VAL A 24 7.17 -16.06 -17.19
C VAL A 24 7.82 -15.09 -18.17
N ALA A 25 7.99 -13.83 -17.79
CA ALA A 25 8.49 -12.82 -18.71
C ALA A 25 9.51 -11.86 -18.11
N THR A 26 10.34 -11.32 -18.99
CA THR A 26 11.10 -10.09 -18.74
C THR A 26 11.25 -9.33 -20.06
N MET A 27 11.83 -8.13 -20.04
CA MET A 27 11.87 -7.26 -21.20
C MET A 27 13.17 -6.48 -21.30
N ASN A 28 13.55 -6.18 -22.54
CA ASN A 28 14.63 -5.27 -22.90
C ASN A 28 14.04 -4.06 -23.63
N ALA A 29 14.73 -2.92 -23.57
CA ALA A 29 14.48 -1.86 -24.56
C ALA A 29 14.85 -2.37 -25.95
N VAL A 30 14.09 -1.97 -26.97
CA VAL A 30 14.29 -2.40 -28.38
C VAL A 30 15.74 -2.26 -28.83
N ARG A 31 16.38 -1.12 -28.55
CA ARG A 31 17.78 -0.87 -28.95
C ARG A 31 18.80 -1.83 -28.33
N ALA A 32 18.51 -2.35 -27.14
CA ALA A 32 19.43 -3.17 -26.36
C ALA A 32 19.29 -4.66 -26.73
N GLN A 33 18.16 -5.04 -27.33
CA GLN A 33 17.84 -6.42 -27.66
C GLN A 33 18.90 -7.07 -28.56
N LYS A 34 19.35 -6.37 -29.62
CA LYS A 34 20.35 -6.87 -30.57
C LYS A 34 21.68 -7.29 -29.90
N PHE A 35 22.08 -6.59 -28.83
CA PHE A 35 23.31 -6.93 -28.11
C PHE A 35 23.12 -8.19 -27.27
N TRP A 36 21.94 -8.36 -26.68
CA TRP A 36 21.61 -9.59 -25.95
C TRP A 36 21.53 -10.80 -26.90
N GLU A 37 20.90 -10.66 -28.07
CA GLU A 37 20.81 -11.71 -29.09
C GLU A 37 22.18 -12.12 -29.64
N ALA A 38 23.09 -11.16 -29.80
CA ALA A 38 24.47 -11.42 -30.20
C ALA A 38 25.37 -11.96 -29.07
N ASN A 39 24.84 -12.11 -27.85
CA ASN A 39 25.60 -12.39 -26.63
C ASN A 39 26.73 -11.36 -26.37
N ASP A 40 26.58 -10.14 -26.88
CA ASP A 40 27.50 -9.03 -26.68
C ASP A 40 27.19 -8.30 -25.37
N ARG A 41 27.69 -8.87 -24.28
CA ARG A 41 27.48 -8.32 -22.94
C ARG A 41 28.09 -6.94 -22.75
N GLU A 42 29.25 -6.66 -23.37
CA GLU A 42 29.93 -5.38 -23.20
C GLU A 42 29.20 -4.27 -23.96
N GLY A 43 28.81 -4.51 -25.22
CA GLY A 43 27.99 -3.60 -25.99
C GLY A 43 26.63 -3.35 -25.35
N TYR A 44 26.00 -4.40 -24.79
CA TYR A 44 24.76 -4.24 -24.03
C TYR A 44 24.95 -3.29 -22.84
N ILE A 45 26.00 -3.48 -22.03
CA ILE A 45 26.22 -2.63 -20.86
C ILE A 45 26.50 -1.17 -21.27
N ALA A 46 27.34 -0.97 -22.29
CA ALA A 46 27.67 0.37 -22.79
C ALA A 46 26.41 1.11 -23.27
N ASP A 47 25.56 0.47 -24.09
CA ASP A 47 24.31 1.06 -24.58
C ASP A 47 23.38 1.48 -23.43
N ARG A 48 23.18 0.57 -22.46
CA ARG A 48 22.26 0.80 -21.34
C ARG A 48 22.71 1.96 -20.46
N MET A 49 24.02 2.08 -20.21
CA MET A 49 24.58 3.18 -19.40
C MET A 49 24.40 4.55 -20.05
N VAL A 50 24.53 4.64 -21.36
CA VAL A 50 24.41 5.92 -22.08
C VAL A 50 22.95 6.34 -22.18
N HIS A 51 22.05 5.41 -22.49
CA HIS A 51 20.76 5.80 -23.03
C HIS A 51 19.56 5.47 -22.13
N GLU A 52 19.71 4.70 -21.04
CA GLU A 52 18.61 4.36 -20.13
C GLU A 52 18.71 5.10 -18.79
N THR A 53 17.59 5.04 -18.07
CA THR A 53 17.48 5.45 -16.67
C THR A 53 16.88 4.29 -15.87
N THR A 54 17.31 4.14 -14.63
CA THR A 54 16.69 3.20 -13.69
C THR A 54 15.27 3.65 -13.36
N ALA A 55 14.48 2.79 -12.70
CA ALA A 55 13.16 3.16 -12.19
C ALA A 55 13.18 4.44 -11.30
N ALA A 56 14.32 4.75 -10.67
CA ALA A 56 14.53 5.97 -9.88
C ALA A 56 15.02 7.19 -10.70
N GLY A 57 14.99 7.12 -12.03
CA GLY A 57 15.40 8.22 -12.92
C GLY A 57 16.90 8.46 -13.04
N LYS A 58 17.75 7.60 -12.44
CA LYS A 58 19.22 7.73 -12.45
C LYS A 58 19.84 6.96 -13.59
N LYS A 59 21.02 7.37 -14.07
CA LYS A 59 21.80 6.55 -15.01
C LYS A 59 22.19 5.20 -14.36
N PRO A 60 22.03 4.07 -15.06
CA PRO A 60 22.38 2.78 -14.50
C PRO A 60 23.90 2.62 -14.38
N THR A 61 24.35 1.93 -13.34
CA THR A 61 25.76 1.55 -13.21
C THR A 61 26.08 0.34 -14.08
N LYS A 62 27.38 0.06 -14.31
CA LYS A 62 27.83 -1.16 -15.00
C LYS A 62 27.23 -2.42 -14.38
N ALA A 63 27.16 -2.49 -13.05
CA ALA A 63 26.57 -3.62 -12.32
C ALA A 63 25.06 -3.75 -12.57
N THR A 64 24.32 -2.65 -12.57
CA THR A 64 22.87 -2.65 -12.85
C THR A 64 22.59 -3.07 -14.29
N ALA A 65 23.31 -2.52 -15.27
CA ALA A 65 23.15 -2.87 -16.67
C ALA A 65 23.51 -4.35 -16.92
N SER A 66 24.57 -4.82 -16.28
CA SER A 66 24.99 -6.22 -16.32
C SER A 66 23.95 -7.17 -15.71
N ARG A 67 23.30 -6.75 -14.63
CA ARG A 67 22.17 -7.50 -14.04
C ARG A 67 21.04 -7.64 -15.05
N TRP A 68 20.66 -6.57 -15.75
CA TRP A 68 19.56 -6.62 -16.72
C TRP A 68 19.81 -7.61 -17.86
N PHE A 69 21.04 -7.67 -18.38
CA PHE A 69 21.44 -8.71 -19.35
C PHE A 69 21.16 -10.11 -18.80
N ASN A 70 21.61 -10.37 -17.56
CA ASN A 70 21.42 -11.67 -16.91
C ASN A 70 19.94 -11.99 -16.65
N LEU A 71 19.08 -11.00 -16.38
CA LEU A 71 17.65 -11.25 -16.17
C LEU A 71 16.99 -11.83 -17.43
N MET A 72 17.29 -11.25 -18.59
CA MET A 72 16.81 -11.74 -19.87
C MET A 72 17.29 -13.16 -20.14
N THR A 73 18.57 -13.43 -19.91
CA THR A 73 19.15 -14.78 -20.02
C THR A 73 18.47 -15.79 -19.08
N ILE A 74 18.24 -15.43 -17.81
CA ILE A 74 17.58 -16.32 -16.84
C ILE A 74 16.17 -16.71 -17.31
N ILE A 75 15.39 -15.77 -17.84
CA ILE A 75 14.04 -16.05 -18.33
C ILE A 75 14.10 -16.87 -19.63
N ALA A 76 14.98 -16.53 -20.57
CA ALA A 76 15.08 -17.26 -21.83
C ALA A 76 15.48 -18.75 -21.61
N GLU A 77 16.38 -19.00 -20.66
CA GLU A 77 17.00 -20.31 -20.45
C GLU A 77 16.36 -21.15 -19.34
N THR A 78 15.46 -20.60 -18.52
CA THR A 78 14.88 -21.36 -17.40
C THR A 78 14.10 -22.59 -17.90
N SER A 79 14.30 -23.74 -17.26
CA SER A 79 13.58 -24.97 -17.58
C SER A 79 13.50 -25.86 -16.36
N GLY A 80 12.30 -26.24 -15.96
CA GLY A 80 12.06 -27.03 -14.74
C GLY A 80 12.37 -26.25 -13.45
N ASP A 81 12.41 -24.92 -13.51
CA ASP A 81 12.53 -24.07 -12.32
C ASP A 81 11.16 -23.57 -11.88
N MET A 82 10.99 -23.39 -10.59
CA MET A 82 9.76 -22.88 -10.01
C MET A 82 9.78 -21.36 -9.95
N TRP A 83 8.65 -20.75 -10.28
CA TRP A 83 8.46 -19.31 -10.25
C TRP A 83 7.30 -18.97 -9.31
N VAL A 84 7.49 -17.93 -8.51
CA VAL A 84 6.53 -17.47 -7.51
C VAL A 84 6.26 -15.99 -7.70
N HIS A 85 4.99 -15.60 -7.58
CA HIS A 85 4.55 -14.21 -7.71
C HIS A 85 3.45 -13.91 -6.69
N LYS A 86 3.48 -12.73 -6.07
CA LYS A 86 2.42 -12.26 -5.16
C LYS A 86 1.53 -11.27 -5.90
N ASP A 87 0.24 -11.57 -5.94
CA ASP A 87 -0.79 -10.69 -6.50
C ASP A 87 -1.93 -10.51 -5.50
N GLY A 88 -2.06 -9.32 -4.92
CA GLY A 88 -3.00 -9.08 -3.83
C GLY A 88 -2.75 -9.99 -2.63
N ASP A 89 -3.79 -10.72 -2.22
CA ASP A 89 -3.76 -11.76 -1.17
C ASP A 89 -3.41 -13.15 -1.71
N ASP A 90 -3.21 -13.34 -3.01
CA ASP A 90 -2.86 -14.64 -3.56
C ASP A 90 -1.34 -14.78 -3.79
N LEU A 91 -0.79 -15.92 -3.39
CA LEU A 91 0.53 -16.35 -3.79
C LEU A 91 0.41 -17.34 -4.95
N TRP A 92 0.88 -16.93 -6.11
CA TRP A 92 0.87 -17.70 -7.33
C TRP A 92 2.21 -18.42 -7.56
N TRP A 93 2.17 -19.61 -8.14
CA TRP A 93 3.34 -20.36 -8.55
C TRP A 93 3.14 -21.08 -9.89
N THR A 94 4.25 -21.38 -10.56
CA THR A 94 4.32 -22.19 -11.78
C THR A 94 5.70 -22.86 -11.91
N VAL A 95 5.88 -23.71 -12.92
CA VAL A 95 7.16 -24.32 -13.30
C VAL A 95 7.46 -24.04 -14.77
N SER A 96 8.65 -23.53 -15.08
CA SER A 96 9.07 -23.27 -16.46
C SER A 96 9.19 -24.56 -17.27
N ARG A 97 8.80 -24.50 -18.54
CA ARG A 97 8.91 -25.62 -19.47
C ARG A 97 10.20 -25.53 -20.28
N ARG A 98 10.52 -26.64 -20.95
CA ARG A 98 11.68 -26.74 -21.84
C ARG A 98 11.48 -26.04 -23.20
N ASP A 99 10.24 -25.65 -23.51
CA ASP A 99 9.90 -24.99 -24.77
C ASP A 99 10.70 -23.70 -24.95
N GLU A 100 11.05 -23.37 -26.20
CA GLU A 100 11.81 -22.16 -26.52
C GLU A 100 11.04 -20.90 -26.11
N PRO A 101 11.74 -19.83 -25.68
CA PRO A 101 11.11 -18.55 -25.46
C PRO A 101 10.66 -17.94 -26.79
N TYR A 102 9.68 -17.06 -26.73
CA TYR A 102 9.28 -16.23 -27.86
C TYR A 102 9.31 -14.75 -27.47
N PHE A 103 9.45 -13.89 -28.47
CA PHE A 103 9.67 -12.46 -28.27
C PHE A 103 8.57 -11.65 -28.95
N GLU A 104 8.04 -10.66 -28.25
CA GLU A 104 7.03 -9.74 -28.77
C GLU A 104 7.47 -8.29 -28.53
N THR A 105 7.42 -7.46 -29.57
CA THR A 105 7.62 -6.01 -29.42
C THR A 105 6.31 -5.34 -29.08
N LYS A 106 6.30 -4.49 -28.05
CA LYS A 106 5.13 -3.68 -27.71
C LYS A 106 5.47 -2.40 -26.97
N MET A 107 4.52 -1.48 -26.97
CA MET A 107 4.53 -0.31 -26.09
C MET A 107 4.04 -0.72 -24.70
N GLU A 108 4.80 -0.39 -23.65
CA GLU A 108 4.35 -0.66 -22.28
C GLU A 108 3.05 0.12 -21.96
N PRO A 109 2.03 -0.54 -21.38
CA PRO A 109 0.72 0.07 -21.12
C PRO A 109 0.70 0.86 -19.81
N ILE A 110 1.70 1.72 -19.60
CA ILE A 110 1.84 2.55 -18.39
C ILE A 110 2.15 4.00 -18.76
N GLU A 111 1.94 4.93 -17.83
CA GLU A 111 2.33 6.32 -18.01
C GLU A 111 3.85 6.42 -18.24
N ARG A 112 4.27 7.10 -19.32
CA ARG A 112 5.67 7.10 -19.79
C ARG A 112 6.21 5.69 -20.12
N GLY A 113 5.34 4.84 -20.66
CA GLY A 113 5.72 3.57 -21.27
C GLY A 113 6.74 3.78 -22.39
N GLN A 114 7.63 2.81 -22.58
CA GLN A 114 8.54 2.79 -23.72
C GLN A 114 8.26 1.56 -24.57
N GLU A 115 8.76 1.57 -25.79
CA GLU A 115 8.73 0.40 -26.64
C GLU A 115 9.78 -0.61 -26.14
N VAL A 116 9.35 -1.85 -25.94
CA VAL A 116 10.16 -2.93 -25.38
C VAL A 116 10.02 -4.20 -26.20
N VAL A 117 11.03 -5.07 -26.10
CA VAL A 117 10.96 -6.46 -26.54
C VAL A 117 10.75 -7.32 -25.30
N VAL A 118 9.58 -7.94 -25.20
CA VAL A 118 9.21 -8.84 -24.11
C VAL A 118 9.59 -10.26 -24.49
N CYS A 119 10.38 -10.91 -23.65
CA CYS A 119 10.69 -12.33 -23.74
C CYS A 119 9.70 -13.09 -22.86
N HIS A 120 8.93 -13.98 -23.47
CA HIS A 120 8.06 -14.92 -22.77
C HIS A 120 8.67 -16.31 -22.83
N LYS A 121 8.83 -16.93 -21.67
CA LYS A 121 9.19 -18.33 -21.54
C LYS A 121 7.97 -19.15 -21.12
N PRO A 122 7.56 -20.17 -21.89
CA PRO A 122 6.42 -21.02 -21.52
C PRO A 122 6.61 -21.69 -20.16
N CYS A 123 5.53 -21.77 -19.39
CA CYS A 123 5.47 -22.47 -18.12
C CYS A 123 4.18 -23.29 -18.01
N GLU A 124 4.04 -24.03 -16.92
CA GLU A 124 2.76 -24.59 -16.54
C GLU A 124 1.73 -23.49 -16.24
N LYS A 125 0.45 -23.85 -16.17
CA LYS A 125 -0.59 -22.88 -15.79
C LYS A 125 -0.30 -22.40 -14.37
N TRP A 126 -0.30 -21.08 -14.18
CA TRP A 126 -0.15 -20.49 -12.85
C TRP A 126 -1.25 -20.96 -11.91
N SER A 127 -0.85 -21.35 -10.70
CA SER A 127 -1.73 -21.82 -9.64
C SER A 127 -1.50 -21.02 -8.36
N ASN A 128 -2.56 -20.70 -7.65
CA ASN A 128 -2.52 -20.17 -6.28
C ASN A 128 -2.99 -21.22 -5.27
N VAL A 129 -2.92 -22.49 -5.66
CA VAL A 129 -3.28 -23.64 -4.82
C VAL A 129 -2.05 -24.54 -4.73
N SER A 130 -1.77 -25.05 -3.54
CA SER A 130 -0.70 -26.03 -3.31
C SER A 130 -0.99 -27.33 -4.07
N LYS A 131 0.02 -28.19 -4.22
CA LYS A 131 -0.13 -29.52 -4.83
C LYS A 131 -1.12 -30.43 -4.10
N LYS A 132 -1.46 -30.12 -2.84
CA LYS A 132 -2.47 -30.84 -2.04
C LYS A 132 -3.84 -30.16 -2.02
N GLY A 133 -4.05 -29.12 -2.83
CA GLY A 133 -5.37 -28.47 -2.94
C GLY A 133 -5.63 -27.35 -1.92
N VAL A 134 -4.62 -26.92 -1.15
CA VAL A 134 -4.79 -25.83 -0.17
C VAL A 134 -4.54 -24.48 -0.83
N ARG A 135 -5.44 -23.50 -0.64
CA ARG A 135 -5.25 -22.14 -1.17
C ARG A 135 -4.01 -21.49 -0.54
N LEU A 136 -3.17 -20.88 -1.35
CA LEU A 136 -1.98 -20.16 -0.90
C LEU A 136 -2.31 -18.67 -0.75
N ARG A 137 -2.82 -18.30 0.42
CA ARG A 137 -3.12 -16.90 0.75
C ARG A 137 -1.93 -16.23 1.42
N TRP A 138 -1.58 -15.05 0.94
CA TRP A 138 -0.52 -14.21 1.48
C TRP A 138 -0.75 -13.94 2.96
N ASN A 139 -1.98 -13.57 3.35
CA ASN A 139 -2.27 -13.25 4.75
C ASN A 139 -2.10 -14.42 5.71
N GLU A 140 -2.28 -15.65 5.23
CA GLU A 140 -2.11 -16.90 6.00
C GLU A 140 -0.65 -17.38 6.08
N LEU A 141 0.25 -16.80 5.28
CA LEU A 141 1.66 -17.19 5.32
C LEU A 141 2.32 -16.79 6.64
N HIS A 142 3.29 -17.62 7.06
CA HIS A 142 4.15 -17.27 8.17
C HIS A 142 4.83 -15.90 7.93
N PRO A 143 4.91 -14.99 8.91
CA PRO A 143 5.48 -13.65 8.73
C PRO A 143 6.89 -13.66 8.13
N LYS A 144 7.72 -14.63 8.53
CA LYS A 144 9.06 -14.81 7.97
C LYS A 144 9.07 -15.20 6.49
N ALA A 145 8.05 -15.93 6.03
CA ALA A 145 7.91 -16.27 4.61
C ALA A 145 7.61 -15.03 3.77
N LYS A 146 6.83 -14.08 4.31
CA LYS A 146 6.52 -12.79 3.66
C LYS A 146 7.77 -11.95 3.42
N ASP A 147 8.78 -12.05 4.29
CA ASP A 147 10.03 -11.30 4.17
C ASP A 147 10.81 -11.67 2.90
N PHE A 148 10.58 -12.84 2.31
CA PHE A 148 11.31 -13.28 1.12
C PHE A 148 10.44 -13.70 -0.05
N LEU A 149 9.15 -14.05 0.11
CA LEU A 149 8.25 -14.52 -0.97
C LEU A 149 7.67 -13.40 -1.86
N SER A 150 8.14 -12.18 -1.69
CA SER A 150 7.85 -11.04 -2.57
C SER A 150 9.12 -10.26 -2.86
N THR A 151 9.16 -9.56 -3.98
CA THR A 151 10.30 -8.72 -4.35
C THR A 151 9.79 -7.40 -4.95
N GLU A 152 10.55 -6.33 -4.78
CA GLU A 152 10.35 -5.07 -5.52
C GLU A 152 11.17 -5.05 -6.82
N ALA A 153 12.08 -6.01 -7.01
CA ALA A 153 12.87 -6.15 -8.22
C ALA A 153 12.09 -6.92 -9.31
N THR A 154 12.66 -7.00 -10.51
CA THR A 154 12.11 -7.82 -11.60
C THR A 154 12.14 -9.31 -11.24
N LEU A 155 13.26 -9.84 -10.77
CA LEU A 155 13.32 -11.20 -10.23
C LEU A 155 14.51 -11.40 -9.28
N GLN A 156 14.39 -12.42 -8.44
CA GLN A 156 15.41 -12.90 -7.52
C GLN A 156 15.36 -14.43 -7.38
N SER A 157 16.52 -15.08 -7.38
CA SER A 157 16.62 -16.50 -7.00
C SER A 157 16.67 -16.63 -5.48
N LEU A 158 15.93 -17.59 -4.93
CA LEU A 158 16.01 -17.94 -3.51
C LEU A 158 17.29 -18.70 -3.17
N SER A 159 17.77 -18.50 -1.94
CA SER A 159 18.82 -19.34 -1.35
C SER A 159 18.30 -20.74 -1.07
N ALA A 160 19.20 -21.72 -0.83
CA ALA A 160 18.80 -23.10 -0.57
C ALA A 160 17.76 -23.23 0.56
N LEU A 161 17.98 -22.53 1.68
CA LEU A 161 17.07 -22.55 2.82
C LEU A 161 15.64 -22.09 2.46
N TYR A 162 15.53 -20.95 1.77
CA TYR A 162 14.22 -20.38 1.41
C TYR A 162 13.58 -21.10 0.23
N ARG A 163 14.40 -21.64 -0.69
CA ARG A 163 13.97 -22.53 -1.76
C ARG A 163 13.28 -23.76 -1.18
N ASP A 164 13.91 -24.44 -0.24
CA ASP A 164 13.40 -25.69 0.32
C ASP A 164 12.10 -25.46 1.11
N TYR A 165 12.02 -24.37 1.87
CA TYR A 165 10.75 -23.93 2.49
C TYR A 165 9.65 -23.69 1.45
N THR A 166 9.97 -22.99 0.36
CA THR A 166 8.98 -22.63 -0.67
C THR A 166 8.46 -23.86 -1.40
N LEU A 167 9.33 -24.83 -1.67
CA LEU A 167 8.96 -26.12 -2.24
C LEU A 167 8.05 -26.90 -1.29
N ALA A 168 8.36 -26.95 0.00
CA ALA A 168 7.51 -27.58 1.02
C ALA A 168 6.14 -26.90 1.13
N LEU A 169 6.09 -25.56 1.13
CA LEU A 169 4.86 -24.77 1.18
C LEU A 169 3.95 -25.08 -0.03
N ILE A 170 4.51 -25.05 -1.24
CA ILE A 170 3.79 -25.35 -2.47
C ILE A 170 3.43 -26.84 -2.56
N GLY A 171 4.26 -27.72 -2.02
CA GLY A 171 3.98 -29.15 -1.88
C GLY A 171 2.89 -29.47 -0.86
N GLY A 172 2.53 -28.52 0.02
CA GLY A 172 1.63 -28.77 1.14
C GLY A 172 2.24 -29.69 2.20
N GLU A 173 3.56 -29.65 2.36
CA GLU A 173 4.32 -30.45 3.32
C GLU A 173 4.31 -29.82 4.72
N ASP A 174 4.85 -30.53 5.71
CA ASP A 174 4.99 -30.01 7.06
C ASP A 174 6.06 -28.90 7.11
N LEU A 175 5.66 -27.73 7.60
CA LEU A 175 6.52 -26.55 7.72
C LEU A 175 7.09 -26.36 9.13
N SER A 176 6.73 -27.24 10.07
CA SER A 176 7.21 -27.22 11.46
C SER A 176 8.74 -27.13 11.60
N PRO A 177 9.56 -27.78 10.75
CA PRO A 177 11.02 -27.65 10.84
C PRO A 177 11.53 -26.21 10.74
N TRP A 178 10.88 -25.37 9.93
CA TRP A 178 11.20 -23.95 9.85
C TRP A 178 10.44 -23.13 10.89
N HIS A 179 9.17 -23.42 11.14
CA HIS A 179 8.35 -22.59 12.05
C HIS A 179 8.74 -22.73 13.53
N ASN A 180 9.45 -23.80 13.88
CA ASN A 180 10.03 -24.03 15.21
C ASN A 180 11.48 -23.52 15.33
N ASP A 181 12.10 -23.10 14.23
CA ASP A 181 13.42 -22.49 14.27
C ASP A 181 13.38 -21.17 15.07
N PRO A 182 14.35 -20.89 15.96
CA PRO A 182 14.33 -19.69 16.80
C PRO A 182 14.20 -18.38 16.02
N LEU A 183 14.78 -18.29 14.81
CA LEU A 183 14.71 -17.08 13.97
C LEU A 183 13.28 -16.85 13.46
N TRP A 184 12.60 -17.92 13.05
CA TRP A 184 11.21 -17.88 12.58
C TRP A 184 10.24 -17.64 13.74
N ALA A 185 10.44 -18.33 14.87
CA ALA A 185 9.65 -18.14 16.08
C ALA A 185 9.74 -16.70 16.59
N LYS A 186 10.94 -16.12 16.66
CA LYS A 186 11.15 -14.71 17.05
C LYS A 186 10.45 -13.75 16.09
N ARG A 187 10.49 -14.01 14.78
CA ARG A 187 9.79 -13.18 13.77
C ARG A 187 8.28 -13.24 13.96
N ARG A 188 7.72 -14.42 14.27
CA ARG A 188 6.31 -14.61 14.61
C ARG A 188 5.92 -13.89 15.91
N GLU A 189 6.76 -13.95 16.93
CA GLU A 189 6.53 -13.23 18.21
C GLU A 189 6.60 -11.72 18.04
N ALA A 190 7.58 -11.20 17.28
CA ALA A 190 7.66 -9.79 16.96
C ALA A 190 6.41 -9.30 16.20
N SER A 191 5.82 -10.14 15.34
CA SER A 191 4.53 -9.81 14.70
C SER A 191 3.30 -9.98 15.62
N ARG A 192 3.41 -10.74 16.73
CA ARG A 192 2.36 -10.91 17.74
C ARG A 192 2.26 -9.74 18.72
N ASN A 193 3.32 -8.95 18.90
CA ASN A 193 3.27 -7.74 19.74
C ASN A 193 2.41 -6.60 19.16
N GLY A 194 1.64 -6.87 18.09
CA GLY A 194 0.51 -6.06 17.62
C GLY A 194 -0.88 -6.72 17.78
N TYR A 195 -1.00 -7.94 18.34
CA TYR A 195 -2.29 -8.62 18.55
C TYR A 195 -2.18 -9.83 19.51
N ALA A 196 -2.90 -9.81 20.64
CA ALA A 196 -2.89 -10.88 21.65
C ALA A 196 -4.09 -11.84 21.49
N PRO A 197 -3.93 -13.18 21.61
CA PRO A 197 -5.06 -14.12 21.62
C PRO A 197 -5.51 -14.50 23.05
N VAL A 198 -6.82 -14.66 23.26
CA VAL A 198 -7.38 -15.28 24.48
C VAL A 198 -7.37 -16.82 24.36
N LYS A 199 -7.00 -17.45 25.47
CA LYS A 199 -6.90 -18.89 25.68
C LYS A 199 -8.22 -19.43 26.26
N HIS A 200 -8.81 -20.43 25.58
CA HIS A 200 -9.93 -21.32 25.98
C HIS A 200 -11.35 -20.99 25.48
N GLY A 201 -11.96 -21.97 24.76
CA GLY A 201 -13.33 -21.99 24.22
C GLY A 201 -13.57 -23.21 23.32
N THR A 202 -14.82 -23.68 23.17
CA THR A 202 -15.14 -24.96 22.48
C THR A 202 -15.01 -24.86 20.95
N LEU A 203 -15.13 -25.98 20.22
CA LEU A 203 -14.92 -26.03 18.76
C LEU A 203 -15.93 -25.15 17.98
N ALA A 204 -17.15 -25.00 18.48
CA ALA A 204 -18.16 -24.11 17.89
C ALA A 204 -17.83 -22.62 18.09
N ASP A 205 -17.27 -22.27 19.25
CA ASP A 205 -16.82 -20.90 19.55
C ASP A 205 -15.61 -20.51 18.68
N ARG A 206 -14.71 -21.47 18.40
CA ARG A 206 -13.57 -21.27 17.49
C ARG A 206 -13.99 -21.04 16.04
N ILE A 207 -15.03 -21.73 15.56
CA ILE A 207 -15.53 -21.60 14.17
C ILE A 207 -16.37 -20.32 13.99
N ALA A 208 -17.15 -19.92 15.01
CA ALA A 208 -17.89 -18.65 15.00
C ALA A 208 -16.94 -17.43 15.03
N TYR A 209 -15.82 -17.51 15.77
CA TYR A 209 -14.78 -16.48 15.79
C TYR A 209 -13.98 -16.42 14.47
N GLN A 210 -13.77 -17.58 13.83
CA GLN A 210 -13.09 -17.68 12.54
C GLN A 210 -13.87 -17.01 11.39
N ARG A 211 -15.22 -17.02 11.45
CA ARG A 211 -16.07 -16.28 10.49
C ARG A 211 -16.29 -14.81 10.84
N ALA A 212 -16.22 -14.42 12.11
CA ALA A 212 -16.29 -13.01 12.52
C ALA A 212 -14.96 -12.25 12.27
N SER A 213 -13.82 -12.96 12.34
CA SER A 213 -12.49 -12.46 11.96
C SER A 213 -12.32 -12.20 10.46
N GLU A 214 -13.20 -12.76 9.62
CA GLU A 214 -13.21 -12.60 8.17
C GLU A 214 -13.89 -11.30 7.70
N LEU A 215 -14.37 -10.44 8.61
CA LEU A 215 -15.06 -9.21 8.19
C LEU A 215 -14.49 -7.88 8.69
N PHE A 216 -13.89 -7.68 9.87
CA PHE A 216 -13.19 -6.41 10.20
C PHE A 216 -12.34 -6.53 11.47
N SER A 217 -11.04 -6.19 11.44
CA SER A 217 -10.33 -5.72 12.65
C SER A 217 -9.06 -4.87 12.36
N ALA A 218 -9.03 -3.68 12.98
CA ALA A 218 -7.94 -2.79 13.46
C ALA A 218 -6.62 -2.54 12.69
N ALA A 219 -6.17 -3.40 11.77
CA ALA A 219 -4.97 -3.15 10.95
C ALA A 219 -5.22 -2.07 9.86
N ASP A 220 -6.47 -1.97 9.40
CA ASP A 220 -6.89 -1.04 8.35
C ASP A 220 -6.87 0.43 8.78
N ALA A 221 -6.91 0.76 10.08
CA ALA A 221 -6.89 2.16 10.49
C ALA A 221 -5.49 2.77 10.32
N ALA A 222 -4.44 2.07 10.75
CA ALA A 222 -3.06 2.49 10.60
C ALA A 222 -2.59 2.39 9.14
N GLU A 223 -2.99 1.34 8.41
CA GLU A 223 -2.70 1.20 6.99
C GLU A 223 -3.43 2.25 6.14
N ARG A 224 -4.71 2.53 6.41
CA ARG A 224 -5.45 3.65 5.78
C ARG A 224 -4.84 5.00 6.15
N MET A 225 -4.46 5.23 7.40
CA MET A 225 -3.79 6.47 7.81
C MET A 225 -2.43 6.63 7.13
N ALA A 226 -1.66 5.54 6.97
CA ALA A 226 -0.40 5.53 6.25
C ALA A 226 -0.59 5.71 4.74
N ARG A 227 -1.58 5.05 4.11
CA ARG A 227 -1.93 5.26 2.69
C ARG A 227 -2.46 6.66 2.41
N THR A 228 -3.25 7.22 3.32
CA THR A 228 -3.73 8.60 3.23
C THR A 228 -2.58 9.57 3.43
N ALA A 229 -1.65 9.32 4.37
CA ALA A 229 -0.46 10.15 4.56
C ALA A 229 0.48 10.08 3.35
N ILE A 230 0.77 8.88 2.82
CA ILE A 230 1.58 8.65 1.62
C ILE A 230 0.91 9.25 0.38
N GLY A 231 -0.41 9.08 0.24
CA GLY A 231 -1.20 9.70 -0.83
C GLY A 231 -1.21 11.23 -0.75
N THR A 232 -1.31 11.78 0.46
CA THR A 232 -1.25 13.23 0.71
C THR A 232 0.14 13.79 0.41
N THR A 233 1.22 13.11 0.80
CA THR A 233 2.60 13.54 0.50
C THR A 233 2.94 13.40 -0.99
N ASN A 234 2.43 12.36 -1.66
CA ASN A 234 2.63 12.17 -3.10
C ASN A 234 1.85 13.20 -3.94
N SER A 235 0.79 13.78 -3.36
CA SER A 235 -0.02 14.84 -3.98
C SER A 235 0.37 16.25 -3.53
N ALA A 236 1.28 16.38 -2.55
CA ALA A 236 1.74 17.66 -1.97
C ALA A 236 3.13 18.06 -2.48
N ASN A 237 3.31 18.06 -3.80
CA ASN A 237 4.51 18.51 -4.51
C ASN A 237 4.53 20.03 -4.78
N GLY A 238 3.92 20.82 -3.90
CA GLY A 238 3.89 22.29 -3.99
C GLY A 238 3.03 22.84 -5.13
N GLN A 239 2.09 22.03 -5.66
CA GLN A 239 1.22 22.44 -6.77
C GLN A 239 0.17 23.43 -6.29
N VAL A 240 -0.08 24.47 -7.10
CA VAL A 240 -1.31 25.25 -6.97
C VAL A 240 -2.42 24.42 -7.61
N VAL A 241 -3.25 23.81 -6.77
CA VAL A 241 -4.42 23.03 -7.20
C VAL A 241 -5.59 24.01 -7.35
N GLU A 242 -6.13 24.14 -8.57
CA GLU A 242 -7.41 24.82 -8.77
C GLU A 242 -8.53 23.98 -8.13
N ARG A 243 -8.89 24.34 -6.90
CA ARG A 243 -10.03 23.77 -6.18
C ARG A 243 -11.30 24.40 -6.74
N VAL A 244 -12.30 23.58 -7.08
CA VAL A 244 -13.69 24.07 -7.13
C VAL A 244 -14.08 24.48 -5.72
N VAL A 245 -13.95 25.77 -5.41
CA VAL A 245 -14.36 26.33 -4.14
C VAL A 245 -15.88 26.19 -4.08
N LYS A 246 -16.38 25.28 -3.22
CA LYS A 246 -17.81 25.22 -2.92
C LYS A 246 -18.29 26.64 -2.66
N ARG A 247 -19.36 27.06 -3.33
CA ARG A 247 -19.93 28.39 -3.16
C ARG A 247 -20.37 28.53 -1.70
N LYS A 248 -19.60 29.29 -0.92
CA LYS A 248 -19.90 29.63 0.47
C LYS A 248 -20.47 31.03 0.47
N ASP A 249 -21.75 31.12 0.15
CA ASP A 249 -22.41 32.41 0.22
C ASP A 249 -22.47 32.85 1.68
N LEU A 250 -22.00 34.06 1.94
CA LEU A 250 -22.24 34.76 3.19
C LEU A 250 -23.65 35.36 3.09
N LYS A 251 -24.64 34.70 3.70
CA LYS A 251 -26.04 35.15 3.63
C LYS A 251 -26.39 36.06 4.79
N PHE A 252 -25.48 37.00 5.08
CA PHE A 252 -25.68 38.08 6.03
C PHE A 252 -25.78 39.40 5.26
N PRO A 253 -26.64 40.33 5.70
CA PRO A 253 -26.87 41.59 4.99
C PRO A 253 -25.65 42.52 5.01
N SER A 254 -24.74 42.34 5.98
CA SER A 254 -23.47 43.08 6.06
C SER A 254 -22.45 42.34 6.95
N ALA A 255 -21.18 42.75 6.88
CA ALA A 255 -20.15 42.27 7.80
C ALA A 255 -20.46 42.65 9.26
N ALA A 256 -21.05 43.82 9.50
CA ALA A 256 -21.50 44.23 10.84
C ALA A 256 -22.59 43.28 11.37
N ALA A 257 -23.56 42.91 10.55
CA ALA A 257 -24.60 41.95 10.94
C ALA A 257 -24.05 40.54 11.22
N LEU A 258 -22.96 40.14 10.54
CA LEU A 258 -22.26 38.90 10.86
C LEU A 258 -21.49 39.02 12.20
N GLN A 259 -20.83 40.16 12.44
CA GLN A 259 -20.08 40.41 13.67
C GLN A 259 -21.02 40.41 14.88
N ASP A 260 -22.16 41.10 14.80
CA ASP A 260 -23.19 41.12 15.84
C ASP A 260 -23.69 39.69 16.11
N TYR A 261 -23.97 38.92 15.06
CA TYR A 261 -24.41 37.53 15.17
C TYR A 261 -23.35 36.61 15.83
N ILE A 262 -22.06 36.81 15.52
CA ILE A 262 -20.96 36.05 16.15
C ILE A 262 -20.82 36.45 17.62
N ALA A 263 -20.96 37.74 17.96
CA ALA A 263 -20.92 38.20 19.35
C ALA A 263 -22.08 37.60 20.17
N ASP A 264 -23.29 37.56 19.61
CA ASP A 264 -24.45 36.90 20.22
C ASP A 264 -24.20 35.40 20.41
N LEU A 265 -23.59 34.71 19.42
CA LEU A 265 -23.20 33.31 19.56
C LEU A 265 -22.21 33.12 20.71
N MET A 266 -21.14 33.92 20.76
CA MET A 266 -20.14 33.83 21.84
C MET A 266 -20.75 34.04 23.22
N ALA A 267 -21.66 35.01 23.36
CA ALA A 267 -22.37 35.26 24.60
C ALA A 267 -23.31 34.09 24.96
N SER A 268 -24.06 33.55 23.99
CA SER A 268 -24.97 32.43 24.19
C SER A 268 -24.28 31.12 24.56
N GLN A 269 -23.03 30.94 24.10
CA GLN A 269 -22.18 29.80 24.42
C GLN A 269 -21.32 30.03 25.67
N GLU A 270 -21.60 31.10 26.44
CA GLU A 270 -20.87 31.47 27.65
C GLU A 270 -19.34 31.53 27.43
N TYR A 271 -18.93 32.01 26.25
CA TYR A 271 -17.52 32.14 25.86
C TYR A 271 -16.73 30.81 25.90
N CYS A 272 -17.44 29.69 25.78
CA CYS A 272 -16.87 28.36 25.69
C CYS A 272 -17.00 27.80 24.27
N CYS A 273 -16.07 26.90 23.93
CA CYS A 273 -16.10 26.16 22.68
C CYS A 273 -17.34 25.29 22.61
N GLU A 274 -18.16 25.45 21.59
CA GLU A 274 -19.43 24.74 21.49
C GLU A 274 -19.25 23.21 21.38
N LEU A 275 -18.16 22.78 20.74
CA LEU A 275 -17.87 21.35 20.54
C LEU A 275 -17.24 20.66 21.75
N THR A 276 -16.45 21.40 22.52
CA THR A 276 -15.63 20.81 23.59
C THR A 276 -15.95 21.38 24.96
N GLY A 277 -16.72 22.44 25.11
CA GLY A 277 -16.94 23.14 26.38
C GLY A 277 -15.68 23.67 27.06
N LEU A 278 -14.55 23.79 26.35
CA LEU A 278 -13.34 24.43 26.88
C LEU A 278 -13.48 25.96 26.77
N PRO A 279 -12.87 26.74 27.68
CA PRO A 279 -12.83 28.20 27.54
C PRO A 279 -12.21 28.62 26.21
N LEU A 280 -12.83 29.58 25.53
CA LEU A 280 -12.27 30.15 24.31
C LEU A 280 -11.16 31.15 24.67
N GLU A 281 -10.10 31.15 23.87
CA GLU A 281 -9.05 32.16 23.97
C GLU A 281 -9.23 33.22 22.88
N PHE A 282 -9.28 34.49 23.28
CA PHE A 282 -9.58 35.62 22.39
C PHE A 282 -8.34 36.45 22.03
N ASP A 283 -7.22 36.22 22.73
CA ASP A 283 -5.98 36.97 22.56
C ASP A 283 -5.01 36.19 21.66
N GLU A 284 -4.89 36.61 20.39
CA GLU A 284 -3.99 35.97 19.44
C GLU A 284 -2.49 36.31 19.65
N VAL A 285 -2.16 37.16 20.63
CA VAL A 285 -0.78 37.67 20.83
C VAL A 285 0.02 36.84 21.82
N ASN A 286 -0.62 36.33 22.90
CA ASN A 286 0.08 35.67 24.00
C ASN A 286 -0.49 34.30 24.41
N GLY A 287 -1.51 33.82 23.71
CA GLY A 287 -2.23 32.61 24.07
C GLY A 287 -1.83 31.35 23.31
N ASP A 288 -2.42 30.21 23.69
CA ASP A 288 -2.24 28.96 22.94
C ASP A 288 -3.01 29.04 21.62
N GLN A 289 -2.28 29.07 20.51
CA GLN A 289 -2.87 29.17 19.18
C GLN A 289 -3.89 28.06 18.87
N ALA A 290 -3.76 26.89 19.51
CA ALA A 290 -4.71 25.81 19.39
C ALA A 290 -6.07 26.15 20.04
N MET A 291 -6.06 26.98 21.08
CA MET A 291 -7.22 27.33 21.91
C MET A 291 -7.98 28.57 21.42
N PHE A 292 -7.41 29.31 20.46
CA PHE A 292 -8.03 30.52 19.91
C PHE A 292 -9.44 30.27 19.37
N ALA A 293 -10.33 31.24 19.57
CA ALA A 293 -11.68 31.20 19.04
C ALA A 293 -11.67 31.10 17.50
N SER A 294 -12.58 30.28 16.98
CA SER A 294 -12.73 29.99 15.57
C SER A 294 -14.20 29.80 15.23
N LEU A 295 -14.60 30.24 14.03
CA LEU A 295 -15.97 30.12 13.55
C LEU A 295 -16.13 28.82 12.75
N ASP A 296 -16.99 27.92 13.23
CA ASP A 296 -17.30 26.64 12.60
C ASP A 296 -18.73 26.61 12.03
N ARG A 297 -18.93 25.81 10.99
CA ARG A 297 -20.25 25.50 10.44
C ARG A 297 -20.70 24.15 10.97
N ILE A 298 -21.85 24.12 11.64
CA ILE A 298 -22.45 22.88 12.19
C ILE A 298 -22.60 21.86 11.05
N ASP A 299 -23.35 22.23 10.01
CA ASP A 299 -23.31 21.56 8.72
C ASP A 299 -22.22 22.17 7.83
N SER A 300 -21.12 21.44 7.72
CA SER A 300 -19.97 21.80 6.89
C SER A 300 -20.25 21.80 5.38
N SER A 301 -21.35 21.17 4.94
CA SER A 301 -21.82 21.22 3.56
C SER A 301 -22.67 22.47 3.26
N GLY A 302 -23.20 23.14 4.29
CA GLY A 302 -24.00 24.36 4.21
C GLY A 302 -23.21 25.68 4.12
N HIS A 303 -23.96 26.79 4.15
CA HIS A 303 -23.45 28.16 3.99
C HIS A 303 -23.20 28.86 5.34
N TYR A 304 -22.59 30.06 5.31
CA TYR A 304 -22.56 30.96 6.46
C TYR A 304 -23.91 31.67 6.57
N VAL A 305 -24.82 31.04 7.30
CA VAL A 305 -26.19 31.49 7.55
C VAL A 305 -26.48 31.44 9.05
N PRO A 306 -27.41 32.26 9.56
CA PRO A 306 -27.95 32.07 10.90
C PRO A 306 -28.45 30.64 11.11
N GLY A 307 -28.14 30.06 12.26
CA GLY A 307 -28.52 28.69 12.64
C GLY A 307 -27.57 27.60 12.15
N ASN A 308 -26.56 27.93 11.33
CA ASN A 308 -25.54 26.97 10.89
C ASN A 308 -24.12 27.33 11.35
N LEU A 309 -23.97 28.21 12.33
CA LEU A 309 -22.68 28.67 12.84
C LEU A 309 -22.57 28.44 14.35
N GLN A 310 -21.37 28.13 14.80
CA GLN A 310 -20.99 27.99 16.20
C GLN A 310 -19.55 28.47 16.42
N VAL A 311 -19.21 28.90 17.62
CA VAL A 311 -17.85 29.34 17.98
C VAL A 311 -17.13 28.24 18.75
N VAL A 312 -15.93 27.89 18.32
CA VAL A 312 -15.20 26.72 18.83
C VAL A 312 -13.72 27.04 19.00
N CYS A 313 -12.98 26.25 19.76
CA CYS A 313 -11.51 26.32 19.77
C CYS A 313 -10.97 25.94 18.38
N ARG A 314 -9.89 26.59 17.97
CA ARG A 314 -9.25 26.37 16.66
C ARG A 314 -8.86 24.91 16.44
N PHE A 315 -8.33 24.24 17.46
CA PHE A 315 -7.98 22.83 17.37
C PHE A 315 -9.23 21.95 17.16
N ALA A 316 -10.34 22.28 17.83
CA ALA A 316 -11.58 21.52 17.72
C ALA A 316 -12.20 21.67 16.33
N ASN A 317 -12.19 22.89 15.78
CA ASN A 317 -12.58 23.15 14.39
C ASN A 317 -11.73 22.34 13.41
N PHE A 318 -10.41 22.37 13.62
CA PHE A 318 -9.46 21.63 12.79
C PHE A 318 -9.67 20.11 12.85
N TRP A 319 -9.94 19.56 14.04
CA TRP A 319 -10.18 18.12 14.23
C TRP A 319 -11.54 17.68 13.68
N LYS A 320 -12.59 18.48 13.84
CA LYS A 320 -13.90 18.21 13.23
C LYS A 320 -13.79 18.24 11.70
N GLY A 321 -13.14 19.26 11.15
CA GLY A 321 -12.93 19.41 9.72
C GLY A 321 -14.26 19.46 8.97
N ALA A 322 -14.50 18.48 8.09
CA ALA A 322 -15.78 18.33 7.36
C ALA A 322 -16.66 17.19 7.90
N SER A 323 -16.29 16.63 9.06
CA SER A 323 -17.02 15.53 9.70
C SER A 323 -18.34 16.02 10.30
N ASP A 324 -19.23 15.07 10.57
CA ASP A 324 -20.50 15.34 11.24
C ASP A 324 -20.30 15.89 12.67
N ASP A 325 -21.11 16.87 13.04
CA ASP A 325 -21.03 17.56 14.33
C ASP A 325 -21.39 16.65 15.51
N GLY A 326 -22.46 15.86 15.38
CA GLY A 326 -22.95 14.97 16.42
C GLY A 326 -21.96 13.85 16.73
N GLU A 327 -21.38 13.27 15.69
CA GLU A 327 -20.34 12.24 15.84
C GLU A 327 -19.09 12.81 16.52
N PHE A 328 -18.68 14.03 16.19
CA PHE A 328 -17.55 14.68 16.85
C PHE A 328 -17.80 14.85 18.36
N ARG A 329 -18.97 15.38 18.74
CA ARG A 329 -19.37 15.55 20.14
C ARG A 329 -19.38 14.23 20.91
N ARG A 330 -19.89 13.15 20.29
CA ARG A 330 -19.87 11.80 20.86
C ARG A 330 -18.44 11.35 21.17
N LEU A 331 -17.50 11.55 20.25
CA LEU A 331 -16.09 11.17 20.43
C LEU A 331 -15.41 11.97 21.55
N ILE A 332 -15.68 13.28 21.65
CA ILE A 332 -15.17 14.11 22.75
C ILE A 332 -15.68 13.63 24.12
N SER A 333 -16.95 13.21 24.19
CA SER A 333 -17.51 12.61 25.42
C SER A 333 -16.76 11.33 25.83
N VAL A 334 -16.39 10.47 24.87
CA VAL A 334 -15.57 9.28 25.13
C VAL A 334 -14.20 9.67 25.68
N VAL A 335 -13.52 10.64 25.05
CA VAL A 335 -12.19 11.12 25.53
C VAL A 335 -12.26 11.61 26.97
N ARG A 336 -13.32 12.34 27.32
CA ARG A 336 -13.53 12.87 28.68
C ARG A 336 -13.80 11.78 29.71
N SER A 337 -14.51 10.71 29.32
CA SER A 337 -14.82 9.60 30.23
C SER A 337 -13.59 8.85 30.73
N VAL A 338 -12.51 8.84 29.93
CA VAL A 338 -11.23 8.21 30.29
C VAL A 338 -10.43 9.07 31.27
N ALA A 339 -10.65 10.40 31.31
CA ALA A 339 -9.90 11.31 32.17
C ALA A 339 -10.44 11.40 33.62
N ILE A 340 -11.59 10.78 33.90
CA ILE A 340 -12.23 10.76 35.24
C ILE A 340 -12.04 9.39 35.95
N SER A 341 -11.35 8.44 35.30
CA SER A 341 -10.91 7.16 35.90
C SER A 341 -9.45 7.25 36.29
#